data_AF-A0A8T3X7H0-F1
#
_entry.id   AF-A0A8T3X7H0-F1
#
_cell.length_a   1.000
_cell.length_b   1.000
_cell.length_c   1.000
_cell.angle_alpha   90.00
_cell.angle_beta   90.00
_cell.angle_gamma   90.00
#
_symmetry.space_group_name_H-M   'P 1'
#
loop_
_entity.id
_entity.type
_entity.pdbx_description
1 polymer ?
#
loop_
_entity_poly.entity_id
_entity_poly.type
_entity_poly.pdbx_seq_one_letter_code
_entity_poly.pdbx_strand_id
1 'polypeptide(L)'
;LKDRNAVTYQYITVKNASFRDMDIGNVHLSFMSKTRNHISVGDLIGNNFEITLHGCTEIEKIEEISGIMKEKGFPNFFGRQRFGVNMDNYLIGRCVVRRDFSGAGKLVAGQGKSFSKVGMKFFIHSYQSWIFNCALRECIRTGKVPETLPLVGYGSRITNDIMKGFVEKEGVRPEDFRISELGMCCTGSERSTFVRTDMKYSISRDKVLLKFFLPKGSYATVLLEEMKKM
;
A
#
# COMPACT_ATOMS: atom_id res chain seq x y z
N LEU A 1 7.03 0.75 -7.50
CA LEU A 1 6.10 1.33 -8.49
C LEU A 1 5.64 2.68 -7.97
N LYS A 2 5.47 3.65 -8.87
CA LYS A 2 4.92 4.98 -8.58
C LYS A 2 3.56 5.13 -9.28
N ASP A 3 2.82 6.18 -8.93
CA ASP A 3 1.52 6.45 -9.53
C ASP A 3 1.64 6.77 -11.03
N ARG A 4 0.73 6.21 -11.84
CA ARG A 4 0.72 6.40 -13.30
C ARG A 4 0.31 7.82 -13.69
N ASN A 5 -0.67 8.38 -12.98
CA ASN A 5 -1.25 9.69 -13.28
C ASN A 5 -0.63 10.75 -12.37
N ALA A 6 0.69 10.89 -12.44
CA ALA A 6 1.48 11.85 -11.69
C ALA A 6 2.82 12.10 -12.39
N VAL A 7 3.48 13.22 -12.06
CA VAL A 7 4.91 13.37 -12.35
C VAL A 7 5.68 12.64 -11.26
N THR A 8 6.51 11.68 -11.64
CA THR A 8 7.19 10.80 -10.66
C THR A 8 8.66 10.65 -10.98
N TYR A 9 9.46 10.52 -9.92
CA TYR A 9 10.90 10.30 -9.99
C TYR A 9 11.23 9.02 -9.20
N GLN A 10 12.08 8.17 -9.77
CA GLN A 10 12.59 6.98 -9.08
C GLN A 10 13.96 6.59 -9.62
N TYR A 11 14.78 6.01 -8.75
CA TYR A 11 16.02 5.36 -9.16
C TYR A 11 15.73 3.97 -9.71
N ILE A 12 16.47 3.58 -10.74
CA ILE A 12 16.49 2.24 -11.30
C ILE A 12 17.95 1.80 -11.46
N THR A 13 18.19 0.49 -11.50
CA THR A 13 19.50 -0.09 -11.82
C THR A 13 19.38 -1.02 -13.01
N VAL A 14 20.29 -0.86 -13.98
CA VAL A 14 20.37 -1.70 -15.18
C VAL A 14 21.73 -2.41 -15.16
N LYS A 15 21.70 -3.75 -15.25
CA LYS A 15 22.92 -4.56 -15.19
C LYS A 15 23.69 -4.46 -16.51
N ASN A 16 25.02 -4.26 -16.41
CA ASN A 16 25.96 -4.30 -17.55
C ASN A 16 25.59 -3.37 -18.73
N ALA A 17 24.97 -2.23 -18.46
CA ALA A 17 24.64 -1.25 -19.50
C ALA A 17 25.57 -0.03 -19.43
N SER A 18 26.01 0.44 -20.59
CA SER A 18 26.51 1.81 -20.75
C SER A 18 25.32 2.73 -20.99
N PHE A 19 25.16 3.77 -20.17
CA PHE A 19 24.02 4.66 -20.25
C PHE A 19 24.47 6.10 -20.53
N ARG A 20 23.66 6.82 -21.31
CA ARG A 20 23.73 8.27 -21.50
C ARG A 20 22.32 8.81 -21.30
N ASP A 21 22.23 10.05 -20.85
CA ASP A 21 20.96 10.71 -20.65
C ASP A 21 20.12 10.68 -21.92
N MET A 22 18.84 10.38 -21.78
CA MET A 22 17.93 10.23 -22.92
C MET A 22 16.49 10.55 -22.55
N ASP A 23 15.78 11.07 -23.55
CA ASP A 23 14.35 11.33 -23.50
C ASP A 23 13.60 10.31 -24.35
N ILE A 24 12.57 9.69 -23.77
CA ILE A 24 11.69 8.73 -24.44
C ILE A 24 10.25 9.12 -24.15
N GLY A 25 9.65 9.90 -25.06
CA GLY A 25 8.29 10.41 -24.89
C GLY A 25 8.16 11.27 -23.65
N ASN A 26 7.38 10.82 -22.66
CA ASN A 26 7.19 11.50 -21.38
C ASN A 26 8.12 10.98 -20.27
N VAL A 27 9.16 10.23 -20.62
CA VAL A 27 10.15 9.67 -19.69
C VAL A 27 11.51 10.32 -19.95
N HIS A 28 12.05 10.97 -18.93
CA HIS A 28 13.44 11.45 -18.92
C HIS A 28 14.29 10.48 -18.09
N LEU A 29 15.41 10.01 -18.64
CA LEU A 29 16.36 9.14 -17.95
C LEU A 29 17.71 9.85 -17.85
N SER A 30 18.20 10.03 -16.63
CA SER A 30 19.52 10.62 -16.36
C SER A 30 20.44 9.60 -15.68
N PHE A 31 21.70 9.52 -16.13
CA PHE A 31 22.72 8.70 -15.50
C PHE A 31 23.16 9.32 -14.17
N MET A 32 22.96 8.60 -13.07
CA MET A 32 23.36 9.04 -11.74
C MET A 32 24.76 8.56 -11.36
N SER A 33 24.95 7.24 -11.29
CA SER A 33 26.24 6.62 -10.92
C SER A 33 26.23 5.12 -11.22
N LYS A 34 27.42 4.49 -11.13
CA LYS A 34 27.54 3.02 -11.09
C LYS A 34 27.48 2.56 -9.64
N THR A 35 26.81 1.44 -9.40
CA THR A 35 26.75 0.78 -8.10
C THR A 35 26.96 -0.72 -8.25
N ARG A 36 27.49 -1.36 -7.19
CA ARG A 36 27.62 -2.82 -7.11
C ARG A 36 26.30 -3.49 -6.71
N ASN A 37 25.38 -2.74 -6.10
CA ASN A 37 24.14 -3.26 -5.56
C ASN A 37 22.97 -2.99 -6.50
N HIS A 38 22.13 -4.00 -6.69
CA HIS A 38 20.87 -3.87 -7.43
C HIS A 38 19.80 -3.24 -6.54
N ILE A 39 19.08 -2.24 -7.05
CA ILE A 39 17.93 -1.69 -6.34
C ILE A 39 16.77 -2.66 -6.47
N SER A 40 16.35 -3.21 -5.34
CA SER A 40 15.30 -4.20 -5.21
C SER A 40 14.01 -3.59 -4.65
N VAL A 41 12.90 -4.31 -4.82
CA VAL A 41 11.63 -3.94 -4.19
C VAL A 41 11.80 -4.00 -2.67
N GLY A 42 11.62 -2.86 -2.00
CA GLY A 42 11.73 -2.73 -0.54
C GLY A 42 12.89 -1.86 -0.08
N ASP A 43 13.84 -1.52 -0.96
CA ASP A 43 15.02 -0.71 -0.64
C ASP A 43 14.67 0.76 -0.34
N LEU A 44 13.52 1.24 -0.83
CA LEU A 44 13.05 2.60 -0.56
C LEU A 44 12.60 2.75 0.90
N ILE A 45 12.95 3.88 1.50
CA ILE A 45 12.48 4.23 2.85
C ILE A 45 11.05 4.80 2.80
N GLY A 46 10.73 5.56 1.74
CA GLY A 46 9.42 6.15 1.52
C GLY A 46 9.36 7.01 0.27
N ASN A 47 8.38 7.92 0.23
CA ASN A 47 8.17 8.85 -0.87
C ASN A 47 7.87 10.24 -0.34
N ASN A 48 8.46 11.26 -0.97
CA ASN A 48 8.00 12.63 -0.82
C ASN A 48 6.86 12.87 -1.82
N PHE A 49 5.82 13.54 -1.35
CA PHE A 49 4.65 13.90 -2.13
C PHE A 49 4.53 15.42 -2.19
N GLU A 50 4.14 15.89 -3.36
CA GLU A 50 3.69 17.26 -3.60
C GLU A 50 2.33 17.17 -4.29
N ILE A 51 1.27 17.58 -3.59
CA ILE A 51 -0.11 17.42 -4.05
C ILE A 51 -0.81 18.76 -3.98
N THR A 52 -1.39 19.21 -5.10
CA THR A 52 -2.27 20.38 -5.10
C THR A 52 -3.71 19.91 -5.00
N LEU A 53 -4.40 20.35 -3.94
CA LEU A 53 -5.84 20.22 -3.80
C LEU A 53 -6.49 21.44 -4.46
N HIS A 54 -7.59 21.20 -5.17
CA HIS A 54 -8.36 22.22 -5.90
C HIS A 54 -9.78 22.30 -5.34
N GLY A 55 -10.38 23.48 -5.37
CA GLY A 55 -11.76 23.69 -4.91
C GLY A 55 -11.92 23.47 -3.40
N CYS A 56 -10.91 23.82 -2.61
CA CYS A 56 -10.96 23.70 -1.15
C CYS A 56 -11.89 24.78 -0.57
N THR A 57 -12.84 24.36 0.27
CA THR A 57 -13.83 25.26 0.91
C THR A 57 -13.51 25.58 2.37
N GLU A 58 -12.79 24.70 3.06
CA GLU A 58 -12.49 24.81 4.50
C GLU A 58 -10.97 24.96 4.70
N ILE A 59 -10.39 25.98 4.08
CA ILE A 59 -8.94 26.16 4.01
C ILE A 59 -8.34 26.55 5.37
N GLU A 60 -9.13 27.25 6.19
CA GLU A 60 -8.82 27.64 7.56
C GLU A 60 -8.50 26.44 8.47
N LYS A 61 -9.01 25.25 8.16
CA LYS A 61 -8.73 24.02 8.93
C LYS A 61 -7.36 23.40 8.64
N ILE A 62 -6.67 23.80 7.57
CA ILE A 62 -5.46 23.12 7.11
C ILE A 62 -4.34 23.16 8.15
N GLU A 63 -4.20 24.26 8.91
CA GLU A 63 -3.20 24.36 10.00
C GLU A 63 -3.50 23.34 11.10
N GLU A 64 -4.75 23.29 11.57
CA GLU A 64 -5.18 22.34 12.62
C GLU A 64 -4.99 20.89 12.16
N ILE A 65 -5.43 20.57 10.94
CA ILE A 65 -5.28 19.23 10.35
C ILE A 65 -3.80 18.87 10.25
N SER A 66 -2.94 19.79 9.82
CA SER A 66 -1.50 19.55 9.76
C SER A 66 -0.91 19.22 11.14
N GLY A 67 -1.30 19.98 12.17
CA GLY A 67 -0.93 19.70 13.55
C GLY A 67 -1.37 18.30 14.02
N ILE A 68 -2.59 17.89 13.69
CA ILE A 68 -3.11 16.55 14.00
C ILE A 68 -2.30 15.46 13.29
N MET A 69 -1.99 15.63 12.00
CA MET A 69 -1.23 14.64 11.22
C MET A 69 0.22 14.48 11.72
N LYS A 70 0.79 15.53 12.30
CA LYS A 70 2.11 15.51 12.91
C LYS A 70 2.11 14.81 14.27
N GLU A 71 1.21 15.20 15.17
CA GLU A 71 1.20 14.73 16.56
C GLU A 71 0.53 13.36 16.71
N LYS A 72 -0.69 13.23 16.18
CA LYS A 72 -1.52 12.02 16.32
C LYS A 72 -1.32 11.07 15.15
N GLY A 73 -1.05 11.60 13.95
CA GLY A 73 -0.97 10.81 12.73
C GLY A 73 -2.33 10.32 12.27
N PHE A 74 -2.30 9.34 11.37
CA PHE A 74 -3.50 8.77 10.77
C PHE A 74 -3.39 7.24 10.63
N PRO A 75 -4.52 6.51 10.59
CA PRO A 75 -4.51 5.06 10.39
C PRO A 75 -3.81 4.65 9.09
N ASN A 76 -2.87 3.71 9.18
CA ASN A 76 -2.07 3.25 8.06
C ASN A 76 -2.76 2.17 7.22
N PHE A 77 -3.99 2.44 6.80
CA PHE A 77 -4.75 1.54 5.94
C PHE A 77 -4.06 1.33 4.59
N PHE A 78 -4.31 0.17 3.98
CA PHE A 78 -4.09 0.00 2.55
C PHE A 78 -5.16 0.76 1.78
N GLY A 79 -4.74 1.68 0.91
CA GLY A 79 -5.64 2.49 0.09
C GLY A 79 -6.38 1.67 -0.97
N ARG A 80 -7.44 2.25 -1.53
CA ARG A 80 -8.31 1.62 -2.56
C ARG A 80 -7.54 1.02 -3.73
N GLN A 81 -6.46 1.69 -4.16
CA GLN A 81 -5.59 1.24 -5.25
C GLN A 81 -5.04 -0.18 -5.02
N ARG A 82 -4.85 -0.60 -3.77
CA ARG A 82 -4.39 -1.95 -3.42
C ARG A 82 -5.39 -3.03 -3.85
N PHE A 83 -6.67 -2.72 -3.83
CA PHE A 83 -7.74 -3.67 -4.08
C PHE A 83 -8.26 -3.65 -5.54
N GLY A 84 -7.64 -2.83 -6.39
CA GLY A 84 -8.02 -2.69 -7.80
C GLY A 84 -9.23 -1.78 -7.98
N VAL A 85 -9.58 -1.51 -9.25
CA VAL A 85 -10.66 -0.58 -9.61
C VAL A 85 -12.00 -1.00 -8.99
N ASN A 86 -12.29 -2.31 -8.99
CA ASN A 86 -13.54 -2.87 -8.46
C ASN A 86 -13.47 -3.23 -6.96
N MET A 87 -12.35 -2.92 -6.28
CA MET A 87 -12.13 -3.23 -4.86
C MET A 87 -12.22 -4.72 -4.50
N ASP A 88 -11.98 -5.62 -5.44
CA ASP A 88 -12.27 -7.06 -5.33
C ASP A 88 -11.03 -7.97 -5.48
N ASN A 89 -9.83 -7.40 -5.70
CA ASN A 89 -8.59 -8.18 -5.83
C ASN A 89 -8.36 -9.14 -4.65
N TYR A 90 -8.78 -8.73 -3.46
CA TYR A 90 -8.65 -9.54 -2.26
C TYR A 90 -9.51 -10.81 -2.31
N LEU A 91 -10.63 -10.82 -3.03
CA LEU A 91 -11.48 -11.99 -3.20
C LEU A 91 -10.76 -13.07 -4.02
N ILE A 92 -10.05 -12.67 -5.07
CA ILE A 92 -9.21 -13.57 -5.86
C ILE A 92 -8.11 -14.15 -4.97
N GLY A 93 -7.43 -13.30 -4.19
CA GLY A 93 -6.40 -13.73 -3.25
C GLY A 93 -6.93 -14.70 -2.20
N ARG A 94 -8.13 -14.45 -1.68
CA ARG A 94 -8.82 -15.33 -0.73
C ARG A 94 -9.09 -16.70 -1.34
N CYS A 95 -9.63 -16.77 -2.56
CA CYS A 95 -9.84 -18.04 -3.26
C CYS A 95 -8.53 -18.83 -3.42
N VAL A 96 -7.44 -18.16 -3.84
CA VAL A 96 -6.12 -18.80 -4.01
C VAL A 96 -5.58 -19.35 -2.68
N VAL A 97 -5.61 -18.56 -1.60
CA VAL A 97 -5.15 -19.00 -0.27
C VAL A 97 -5.98 -20.19 0.24
N ARG A 98 -7.28 -20.20 -0.04
CA ARG A 98 -8.20 -21.29 0.33
C ARG A 98 -8.23 -22.47 -0.65
N ARG A 99 -7.34 -22.49 -1.66
CA ARG A 99 -7.28 -23.52 -2.71
C ARG A 99 -8.54 -23.65 -3.57
N ASP A 100 -9.39 -22.63 -3.57
CA ASP A 100 -10.50 -22.50 -4.51
C ASP A 100 -9.99 -21.92 -5.85
N PHE A 101 -9.21 -22.70 -6.57
CA PHE A 101 -8.63 -22.27 -7.86
C PHE A 101 -9.70 -22.08 -8.94
N SER A 102 -10.81 -22.84 -8.87
CA SER A 102 -11.94 -22.69 -9.77
C SER A 102 -12.63 -21.34 -9.58
N GLY A 103 -12.93 -20.95 -8.33
CA GLY A 103 -13.47 -19.63 -8.01
C GLY A 103 -12.52 -18.50 -8.37
N ALA A 104 -11.22 -18.64 -8.06
CA ALA A 104 -10.21 -17.68 -8.49
C ALA A 104 -10.18 -17.52 -10.02
N GLY A 105 -10.29 -18.64 -10.75
CA GLY A 105 -10.31 -18.66 -12.21
C GLY A 105 -11.48 -17.87 -12.80
N LYS A 106 -12.68 -18.08 -12.27
CA LYS A 106 -13.90 -17.36 -12.69
C LYS A 106 -13.78 -15.85 -12.46
N LEU A 107 -13.26 -15.44 -11.31
CA LEU A 107 -13.08 -14.02 -10.96
C LEU A 107 -12.05 -13.33 -11.87
N VAL A 108 -10.95 -14.01 -12.19
CA VAL A 108 -9.91 -13.47 -13.09
C VAL A 108 -10.42 -13.34 -14.53
N ALA A 109 -11.11 -14.38 -15.03
CA ALA A 109 -11.67 -14.41 -16.37
C ALA A 109 -12.73 -13.31 -16.57
N GLY A 110 -13.59 -13.07 -15.57
CA GLY A 110 -14.59 -12.00 -15.60
C GLY A 110 -14.03 -10.58 -15.60
N GLN A 111 -12.71 -10.40 -15.43
CA GLN A 111 -12.07 -9.10 -15.30
C GLN A 111 -10.98 -8.83 -16.35
N GLY A 112 -10.79 -9.75 -17.31
CA GLY A 112 -9.75 -9.63 -18.33
C GLY A 112 -8.32 -9.59 -17.75
N LYS A 113 -8.11 -10.15 -16.55
CA LYS A 113 -6.81 -10.15 -15.88
C LYS A 113 -5.99 -11.37 -16.31
N SER A 114 -4.66 -11.20 -16.39
CA SER A 114 -3.74 -12.27 -16.79
C SER A 114 -3.30 -13.15 -15.61
N PHE A 115 -3.23 -14.48 -15.83
CA PHE A 115 -2.77 -15.51 -14.88
C PHE A 115 -1.24 -15.58 -14.74
N SER A 116 -0.57 -14.44 -14.58
CA SER A 116 0.87 -14.47 -14.27
C SER A 116 1.11 -14.79 -12.78
N LYS A 117 2.22 -15.46 -12.46
CA LYS A 117 2.64 -15.68 -11.05
C LYS A 117 2.76 -14.36 -10.28
N VAL A 118 3.24 -13.30 -10.96
CA VAL A 118 3.34 -11.95 -10.38
C VAL A 118 1.96 -11.40 -10.04
N GLY A 119 0.99 -11.54 -10.95
CA GLY A 119 -0.41 -11.16 -10.72
C GLY A 119 -1.05 -11.94 -9.56
N MET A 120 -0.81 -13.25 -9.48
CA MET A 120 -1.34 -14.07 -8.38
C MET A 120 -0.80 -13.66 -7.01
N LYS A 121 0.52 -13.40 -6.91
CA LYS A 121 1.09 -12.85 -5.67
C LYS A 121 0.45 -11.52 -5.29
N PHE A 122 0.17 -10.66 -6.27
CA PHE A 122 -0.49 -9.39 -6.01
C PHE A 122 -1.91 -9.57 -5.43
N PHE A 123 -2.70 -10.54 -5.92
CA PHE A 123 -4.00 -10.85 -5.33
C PHE A 123 -3.89 -11.37 -3.90
N ILE A 124 -2.94 -12.26 -3.62
CA ILE A 124 -2.68 -12.75 -2.26
C ILE A 124 -2.28 -11.59 -1.35
N HIS A 125 -1.37 -10.71 -1.79
CA HIS A 125 -0.98 -9.53 -1.00
C HIS A 125 -2.15 -8.56 -0.78
N SER A 126 -3.08 -8.47 -1.72
CA SER A 126 -4.33 -7.71 -1.55
C SER A 126 -5.22 -8.35 -0.48
N TYR A 127 -5.27 -9.67 -0.38
CA TYR A 127 -5.96 -10.38 0.70
C TYR A 127 -5.31 -10.16 2.07
N GLN A 128 -3.98 -10.24 2.18
CA GLN A 128 -3.26 -9.87 3.41
C GLN A 128 -3.58 -8.43 3.85
N SER A 129 -3.63 -7.52 2.87
CA SER A 129 -3.95 -6.11 3.08
C SER A 129 -5.39 -5.90 3.56
N TRP A 130 -6.33 -6.71 3.07
CA TRP A 130 -7.73 -6.67 3.49
C TRP A 130 -7.90 -7.14 4.94
N ILE A 131 -7.29 -8.27 5.31
CA ILE A 131 -7.28 -8.77 6.70
C ILE A 131 -6.71 -7.70 7.64
N PHE A 132 -5.58 -7.09 7.27
CA PHE A 132 -4.97 -6.00 8.04
C PHE A 132 -5.93 -4.81 8.22
N ASN A 133 -6.57 -4.35 7.14
CA ASN A 133 -7.51 -3.24 7.22
C ASN A 133 -8.71 -3.56 8.14
N CYS A 134 -9.24 -4.79 8.08
CA CYS A 134 -10.31 -5.25 8.96
C CYS A 134 -9.87 -5.24 10.44
N ALA A 135 -8.71 -5.83 10.74
CA ALA A 135 -8.17 -5.86 12.09
C ALA A 135 -7.87 -4.46 12.63
N LEU A 136 -7.21 -3.60 11.84
CA LEU A 136 -6.91 -2.22 12.25
C LEU A 136 -8.18 -1.42 12.52
N ARG A 137 -9.22 -1.56 11.68
CA ARG A 137 -10.50 -0.89 11.91
C ARG A 137 -11.14 -1.33 13.23
N GLU A 138 -11.07 -2.61 13.54
CA GLU A 138 -11.61 -3.16 14.79
C GLU A 138 -10.79 -2.73 16.01
N CYS A 139 -9.46 -2.67 15.90
CA CYS A 139 -8.58 -2.11 16.93
C CYS A 139 -8.96 -0.64 17.23
N ILE A 140 -9.19 0.17 16.19
CA ILE A 140 -9.64 1.57 16.35
C ILE A 140 -11.01 1.62 17.02
N ARG A 141 -11.97 0.81 16.56
CA ARG A 141 -13.33 0.76 17.10
C ARG A 141 -13.36 0.40 18.59
N THR A 142 -12.48 -0.51 19.01
CA THR A 142 -12.39 -0.99 20.40
C THR A 142 -11.44 -0.16 21.27
N GLY A 143 -10.75 0.83 20.70
CA GLY A 143 -9.72 1.61 21.38
C GLY A 143 -8.42 0.84 21.70
N LYS A 144 -8.28 -0.41 21.24
CA LYS A 144 -7.13 -1.28 21.48
C LYS A 144 -6.18 -1.27 20.29
N VAL A 145 -5.58 -0.11 20.00
CA VAL A 145 -4.69 0.07 18.85
C VAL A 145 -3.24 -0.28 19.24
N PRO A 146 -2.66 -1.40 18.76
CA PRO A 146 -1.25 -1.68 18.97
C PRO A 146 -0.38 -0.81 18.06
N GLU A 147 0.92 -0.71 18.33
CA GLU A 147 1.86 0.01 17.46
C GLU A 147 1.97 -0.64 16.07
N THR A 148 1.96 -1.97 16.03
CA THR A 148 2.04 -2.77 14.81
C THR A 148 0.98 -3.87 14.79
N LEU A 149 0.60 -4.28 13.58
CA LEU A 149 -0.18 -5.49 13.32
C LEU A 149 0.52 -6.31 12.24
N PRO A 150 0.42 -7.66 12.28
CA PRO A 150 1.01 -8.50 11.26
C PRO A 150 0.20 -8.42 9.97
N LEU A 151 0.91 -8.36 8.84
CA LEU A 151 0.39 -8.87 7.57
C LEU A 151 0.46 -10.39 7.65
N VAL A 152 -0.70 -11.04 7.69
CA VAL A 152 -0.78 -12.49 7.85
C VAL A 152 -0.22 -13.17 6.61
N GLY A 153 0.76 -14.04 6.78
CA GLY A 153 1.36 -14.82 5.71
C GLY A 153 2.16 -15.99 6.26
N TYR A 154 2.85 -16.71 5.38
CA TYR A 154 3.63 -17.88 5.78
C TYR A 154 4.69 -17.50 6.81
N GLY A 155 4.71 -18.21 7.94
CA GLY A 155 5.62 -17.98 9.07
C GLY A 155 5.21 -16.83 10.00
N SER A 156 4.09 -16.14 9.76
CA SER A 156 3.58 -15.12 10.67
C SER A 156 3.21 -15.71 12.03
N ARG A 157 3.62 -15.05 13.12
CA ARG A 157 3.10 -15.30 14.46
C ARG A 157 1.96 -14.32 14.74
N ILE A 158 0.76 -14.84 15.01
CA ILE A 158 -0.41 -14.02 15.29
C ILE A 158 -0.61 -13.97 16.81
N THR A 159 -0.21 -12.86 17.43
CA THR A 159 -0.30 -12.65 18.89
C THR A 159 -1.44 -11.72 19.29
N ASN A 160 -1.92 -10.88 18.38
CA ASN A 160 -3.02 -9.95 18.64
C ASN A 160 -4.38 -10.67 18.53
N ASP A 161 -5.19 -10.59 19.58
CA ASP A 161 -6.49 -11.29 19.67
C ASP A 161 -7.48 -10.87 18.58
N ILE A 162 -7.51 -9.58 18.22
CA ILE A 162 -8.38 -9.07 17.15
C ILE A 162 -7.98 -9.69 15.81
N MET A 163 -6.69 -9.67 15.49
CA MET A 163 -6.16 -10.32 14.28
C MET A 163 -6.45 -11.81 14.27
N LYS A 164 -6.23 -12.50 15.40
CA LYS A 164 -6.51 -13.92 15.54
C LYS A 164 -7.97 -14.24 15.24
N GLY A 165 -8.90 -13.46 15.81
CA GLY A 165 -10.34 -13.62 15.56
C GLY A 165 -10.72 -13.44 14.08
N PHE A 166 -10.10 -12.51 13.36
CA PHE A 166 -10.34 -12.35 11.92
C PHE A 166 -9.79 -13.52 11.11
N VAL A 167 -8.58 -14.01 11.43
CA VAL A 167 -7.96 -15.14 10.73
C VAL A 167 -8.75 -16.43 10.95
N GLU A 168 -9.22 -16.67 12.17
CA GLU A 168 -10.11 -17.80 12.52
C GLU A 168 -11.46 -17.69 11.82
N LYS A 169 -12.08 -16.50 11.80
CA LYS A 169 -13.34 -16.25 11.09
C LYS A 169 -13.20 -16.47 9.59
N GLU A 170 -12.09 -16.06 9.00
CA GLU A 170 -11.79 -16.32 7.60
C GLU A 170 -11.33 -17.76 7.34
N GLY A 171 -11.20 -18.61 8.37
CA GLY A 171 -10.86 -20.02 8.26
C GLY A 171 -9.55 -20.27 7.52
N VAL A 172 -8.55 -19.40 7.72
CA VAL A 172 -7.21 -19.52 7.13
C VAL A 172 -6.15 -19.58 8.22
N ARG A 173 -4.99 -20.14 7.89
CA ARG A 173 -3.81 -20.18 8.76
C ARG A 173 -2.62 -19.55 8.03
N PRO A 174 -1.60 -19.06 8.75
CA PRO A 174 -0.33 -18.61 8.15
C PRO A 174 0.23 -19.59 7.10
N GLU A 175 0.15 -20.90 7.36
CA GLU A 175 0.66 -21.96 6.49
C GLU A 175 -0.03 -21.99 5.12
N ASP A 176 -1.31 -21.58 5.03
CA ASP A 176 -2.09 -21.64 3.80
C ASP A 176 -1.59 -20.64 2.73
N PHE A 177 -0.82 -19.62 3.15
CA PHE A 177 -0.14 -18.65 2.29
C PHE A 177 1.11 -19.22 1.58
N ARG A 178 1.45 -20.49 1.83
CA ARG A 178 2.35 -21.28 0.98
C ARG A 178 1.53 -22.16 0.04
N ILE A 179 1.42 -21.74 -1.20
CA ILE A 179 0.64 -22.38 -2.28
C ILE A 179 1.57 -23.24 -3.12
N SER A 180 1.78 -24.48 -2.67
CA SER A 180 2.68 -25.45 -3.30
C SER A 180 2.29 -25.74 -4.75
N GLU A 181 0.99 -25.79 -5.04
CA GLU A 181 0.41 -26.04 -6.37
C GLU A 181 0.81 -24.98 -7.40
N LEU A 182 1.09 -23.75 -6.94
CA LEU A 182 1.53 -22.64 -7.78
C LEU A 182 3.02 -22.33 -7.61
N GLY A 183 3.73 -23.08 -6.76
CA GLY A 183 5.12 -22.81 -6.38
C GLY A 183 5.30 -21.42 -5.78
N MET A 184 4.33 -20.97 -4.97
CA MET A 184 4.33 -19.64 -4.38
C MET A 184 4.37 -19.70 -2.86
N CYS A 185 5.11 -18.78 -2.26
CA CYS A 185 5.11 -18.52 -0.84
C CYS A 185 4.96 -17.01 -0.64
N CYS A 186 3.93 -16.60 0.10
CA CYS A 186 3.71 -15.22 0.49
C CYS A 186 3.92 -15.11 2.00
N THR A 187 5.06 -14.57 2.40
CA THR A 187 5.40 -14.37 3.81
C THR A 187 4.59 -13.21 4.39
N GLY A 188 4.48 -13.19 5.72
CA GLY A 188 4.00 -12.01 6.42
C GLY A 188 5.09 -11.00 6.73
N SER A 189 4.69 -9.91 7.36
CA SER A 189 5.58 -8.88 7.91
C SER A 189 4.86 -8.09 8.99
N GLU A 190 5.59 -7.43 9.89
CA GLU A 190 4.99 -6.43 10.77
C GLU A 190 4.74 -5.11 10.03
N ARG A 191 3.66 -4.43 10.41
CA ARG A 191 3.28 -3.15 9.81
C ARG A 191 2.73 -2.21 10.86
N SER A 192 3.24 -0.97 10.88
CA SER A 192 2.74 0.10 11.74
C SER A 192 1.27 0.38 11.48
N THR A 193 0.49 0.49 12.55
CA THR A 193 -0.96 0.76 12.50
C THR A 193 -1.29 2.21 12.21
N PHE A 194 -0.40 3.12 12.58
CA PHE A 194 -0.51 4.56 12.37
C PHE A 194 0.76 5.12 11.73
N VAL A 195 0.61 6.22 11.01
CA VAL A 195 1.70 6.97 10.39
C VAL A 195 1.55 8.43 10.77
N ARG A 196 2.64 9.04 11.21
CA ARG A 196 2.74 10.48 11.43
C ARG A 196 3.47 11.11 10.25
N THR A 197 3.11 12.33 9.91
CA THR A 197 3.80 13.09 8.86
C THR A 197 3.80 14.57 9.17
N ASP A 198 4.93 15.21 8.95
CA ASP A 198 5.07 16.66 9.02
C ASP A 198 4.68 17.24 7.66
N MET A 199 3.50 17.85 7.59
CA MET A 199 2.92 18.34 6.35
C MET A 199 3.10 19.84 6.24
N LYS A 200 3.92 20.27 5.28
CA LYS A 200 4.02 21.67 4.89
C LYS A 200 2.91 21.99 3.91
N TYR A 201 2.39 23.21 3.97
CA TYR A 201 1.36 23.62 3.05
C TYR A 201 1.50 25.09 2.62
N SER A 202 0.91 25.43 1.47
CA SER A 202 0.70 26.81 1.05
C SER A 202 -0.69 26.96 0.43
N ILE A 203 -1.31 28.10 0.71
CA ILE A 203 -2.68 28.40 0.32
C ILE A 203 -2.66 29.49 -0.75
N SER A 204 -3.44 29.30 -1.81
CA SER A 204 -3.69 30.33 -2.83
C SER A 204 -5.12 30.24 -3.33
N ARG A 205 -5.95 31.22 -2.96
CA ARG A 205 -7.40 31.22 -3.25
C ARG A 205 -8.06 29.94 -2.76
N ASP A 206 -8.57 29.11 -3.68
CA ASP A 206 -9.25 27.83 -3.46
C ASP A 206 -8.31 26.62 -3.58
N LYS A 207 -6.99 26.85 -3.69
CA LYS A 207 -5.98 25.80 -3.85
C LYS A 207 -5.12 25.67 -2.62
N VAL A 208 -4.83 24.42 -2.25
CA VAL A 208 -3.92 24.08 -1.16
C VAL A 208 -2.84 23.16 -1.69
N LEU A 209 -1.59 23.63 -1.71
CA LEU A 209 -0.43 22.81 -2.01
C LEU A 209 0.04 22.14 -0.73
N LEU A 210 0.16 20.81 -0.75
CA LEU A 210 0.64 19.99 0.37
C LEU A 210 1.98 19.36 0.00
N LYS A 211 2.95 19.41 0.92
CA LYS A 211 4.25 18.76 0.79
C LYS A 211 4.53 17.93 2.04
N PHE A 212 4.73 16.63 1.88
CA PHE A 212 4.90 15.71 3.00
C PHE A 212 5.66 14.44 2.60
N PHE A 213 6.23 13.76 3.58
CA PHE A 213 6.89 12.46 3.41
C PHE A 213 6.02 11.35 3.98
N LEU A 214 5.91 10.22 3.28
CA LEU A 214 5.34 8.99 3.83
C LEU A 214 6.30 7.81 3.69
N PRO A 215 6.42 6.95 4.72
CA PRO A 215 7.25 5.77 4.66
C PRO A 215 6.70 4.73 3.66
N LYS A 216 7.52 3.75 3.31
CA LYS A 216 7.11 2.66 2.42
C LYS A 216 5.88 1.94 2.96
N GLY A 217 4.97 1.60 2.05
CA GLY A 217 3.72 0.94 2.38
C GLY A 217 2.63 1.87 2.90
N SER A 218 2.87 3.17 3.07
CA SER A 218 1.82 4.15 3.38
C SER A 218 1.24 4.76 2.10
N TYR A 219 0.01 5.26 2.16
CA TYR A 219 -0.75 5.71 1.00
C TYR A 219 -1.16 7.17 1.16
N ALA A 220 -0.75 8.04 0.23
CA ALA A 220 -1.16 9.45 0.21
C ALA A 220 -2.69 9.60 0.09
N THR A 221 -3.36 8.69 -0.62
CA THR A 221 -4.82 8.68 -0.71
C THR A 221 -5.51 8.46 0.62
N VAL A 222 -4.94 7.63 1.50
CA VAL A 222 -5.48 7.42 2.85
C VAL A 222 -5.30 8.68 3.69
N LEU A 223 -4.13 9.33 3.64
CA LEU A 223 -3.92 10.62 4.30
C LEU A 223 -4.99 11.63 3.86
N LEU A 224 -5.20 11.80 2.55
CA LEU A 224 -6.19 12.74 2.01
C LEU A 224 -7.63 12.35 2.38
N GLU A 225 -7.96 11.06 2.45
CA GLU A 225 -9.27 10.57 2.90
C GLU A 225 -9.49 10.88 4.39
N GLU A 226 -8.47 10.78 5.24
CA GLU A 226 -8.55 11.14 6.65
C GLU A 226 -8.64 12.65 6.87
N MET A 227 -7.89 13.45 6.10
CA MET A 227 -8.01 14.91 6.12
C MET A 227 -9.43 15.38 5.80
N LYS A 228 -10.12 14.73 4.84
CA LYS A 228 -11.50 15.07 4.46
C LYS A 228 -12.56 14.79 5.53
N LYS A 229 -12.22 14.03 6.58
CA LYS A 229 -13.14 13.70 7.68
C LYS A 229 -13.06 14.70 8.84
N MET A 230 -12.07 15.58 8.82
CA MET A 230 -11.79 16.61 9.83
C MET A 230 -12.30 17.96 9.30
#